data_AF-A0A497LR46-F1
#
_entry.id   AF-A0A497LR46-F1
#
_cell.length_a   1.000
_cell.length_b   1.000
_cell.length_c   1.000
_cell.angle_alpha   90.00
_cell.angle_beta   90.00
_cell.angle_gamma   90.00
#
_symmetry.space_group_name_H-M   'P 1'
#
loop_
_entity.id
_entity.type
_entity.pdbx_description
1 polymer ?
#
loop_
_entity_poly.entity_id
_entity_poly.type
_entity_poly.pdbx_seq_one_letter_code
_entity_poly.pdbx_strand_id
1 'polypeptide(L)'
;ERLDSRFRVGFRDGRRYGKYILRVAFEDQLPEEIVWRVKVPIEGGCGTSNLPKIFEDDIKDFKELRERYLLEDGVRIRSQEQLFYYQIYRSLFGPPHPDGSTGKICPLCHSNVPEDATHCKVCGAYPI
;
A
#
# COMPACT_ATOMS: atom_id res chain seq x y z
N GLU A 1 4.20 28.36 7.87
CA GLU A 1 4.42 27.76 9.22
C GLU A 1 4.13 26.27 9.22
N ARG A 2 4.76 25.51 10.12
CA ARG A 2 4.58 24.06 10.24
C ARG A 2 3.54 23.79 11.33
N LEU A 3 2.40 23.22 10.96
CA LEU A 3 1.32 22.92 11.90
C LEU A 3 1.77 21.92 12.98
N ASP A 4 1.61 22.30 14.25
CA ASP A 4 1.91 21.47 15.43
C ASP A 4 1.12 20.14 15.38
N SER A 5 1.80 19.04 15.73
CA SER A 5 1.24 17.69 15.71
C SER A 5 0.03 17.53 16.65
N ARG A 6 -0.04 18.34 17.72
CA ARG A 6 -1.18 18.35 18.66
C ARG A 6 -2.53 18.63 18.00
N PHE A 7 -2.54 19.31 16.85
CA PHE A 7 -3.77 19.64 16.12
C PHE A 7 -4.21 18.56 15.11
N ARG A 8 -3.36 17.56 14.86
CA ARG A 8 -3.65 16.51 13.86
C ARG A 8 -4.61 15.46 14.40
N VAL A 9 -4.68 15.32 15.71
CA VAL A 9 -5.50 14.33 16.43
C VAL A 9 -6.26 15.05 17.52
N GLY A 10 -7.56 14.82 17.61
CA GLY A 10 -8.42 15.39 18.65
C GLY A 10 -9.57 14.46 19.01
N PHE A 11 -10.41 14.92 19.92
CA PHE A 11 -11.58 14.18 20.41
C PHE A 11 -12.85 14.97 20.15
N ARG A 12 -13.93 14.25 19.81
CA ARG A 12 -15.30 14.76 19.72
C ARG A 12 -16.23 13.65 20.19
N ASP A 13 -17.15 13.96 21.10
CA ASP A 13 -18.10 13.00 21.69
C ASP A 13 -17.43 11.72 22.21
N GLY A 14 -16.29 11.88 22.89
CA GLY A 14 -15.50 10.75 23.43
C GLY A 14 -14.76 9.92 22.39
N ARG A 15 -14.87 10.23 21.09
CA ARG A 15 -14.20 9.51 20.01
C ARG A 15 -12.98 10.24 19.48
N ARG A 16 -11.91 9.49 19.23
CA ARG A 16 -10.65 10.00 18.66
C ARG A 16 -10.75 10.13 17.14
N TYR A 17 -10.38 11.29 16.62
CA TYR A 17 -10.35 11.59 15.19
C TYR A 17 -8.96 12.02 14.72
N GLY A 18 -8.54 11.49 13.58
CA GLY A 18 -7.40 12.03 12.82
C GLY A 18 -7.83 13.15 11.87
N LYS A 19 -6.86 13.91 11.38
CA LYS A 19 -7.06 15.13 10.57
C LYS A 19 -7.96 16.13 11.29
N TYR A 20 -7.85 16.24 12.62
CA TYR A 20 -8.81 16.96 13.45
C TYR A 20 -8.94 18.44 13.06
N ILE A 21 -7.82 19.16 12.92
CA ILE A 21 -7.84 20.56 12.46
C ILE A 21 -8.54 20.76 11.12
N LEU A 22 -8.42 19.79 10.20
CA LEU A 22 -9.06 19.87 8.89
C LEU A 22 -10.58 19.73 9.01
N ARG A 23 -11.06 18.96 10.00
CA ARG A 23 -12.50 18.80 10.24
C ARG A 23 -13.08 20.10 10.81
N VAL A 24 -12.44 20.65 11.85
CA VAL A 24 -12.84 21.93 12.47
C VAL A 24 -12.83 23.08 11.45
N ALA A 25 -11.79 23.17 10.61
CA ALA A 25 -11.69 24.25 9.63
C ALA A 25 -12.82 24.29 8.57
N PHE A 26 -13.54 23.20 8.38
CA PHE A 26 -14.60 23.06 7.37
C PHE A 26 -15.95 22.63 7.97
N GLU A 27 -16.10 22.69 9.30
CA GLU A 27 -17.31 22.18 9.97
C GLU A 27 -18.57 23.00 9.65
N ASP A 28 -18.40 24.29 9.38
CA ASP A 28 -19.48 25.18 8.95
C ASP A 28 -19.74 25.13 7.42
N GLN A 29 -18.91 24.39 6.66
CA GLN A 29 -18.98 24.36 5.19
C GLN A 29 -19.54 23.04 4.64
N LEU A 30 -19.53 21.97 5.42
CA LEU A 30 -19.94 20.63 5.00
C LEU A 30 -20.88 20.00 6.03
N PRO A 31 -21.79 19.10 5.61
CA PRO A 31 -22.66 18.40 6.55
C PRO A 31 -21.86 17.63 7.61
N GLU A 32 -22.39 17.61 8.83
CA GLU A 32 -21.73 17.01 9.99
C GLU A 32 -21.31 15.55 9.74
N GLU A 33 -22.17 14.80 9.05
CA GLU A 33 -21.94 13.39 8.69
C GLU A 33 -20.75 13.19 7.75
N ILE A 34 -20.38 14.21 6.96
CA ILE A 34 -19.21 14.22 6.09
C ILE A 34 -17.98 14.66 6.88
N VAL A 35 -18.09 15.78 7.61
CA VAL A 35 -17.00 16.37 8.40
C VAL A 35 -16.49 15.40 9.45
N TRP A 36 -17.37 14.62 10.07
CA TRP A 36 -17.05 13.71 11.17
C TRP A 36 -17.19 12.23 10.79
N ARG A 37 -17.16 11.95 9.48
CA ARG A 37 -17.14 10.59 8.94
C ARG A 37 -15.94 9.80 9.48
N VAL A 38 -16.21 8.55 9.87
CA VAL A 38 -15.21 7.57 10.27
C VAL A 38 -14.35 7.18 9.07
N LYS A 39 -13.04 7.00 9.30
CA LYS A 39 -12.15 6.44 8.28
C LYS A 39 -12.60 5.01 7.97
N VAL A 40 -12.91 4.76 6.71
CA VAL A 40 -13.06 3.42 6.14
C VAL A 40 -11.86 3.20 5.22
N PRO A 41 -11.18 2.04 5.28
CA PRO A 41 -10.18 1.67 4.28
C PRO A 41 -10.77 1.73 2.87
N ILE A 42 -9.95 2.01 1.85
CA ILE A 42 -10.47 2.24 0.50
C ILE A 42 -11.17 0.99 -0.03
N GLU A 43 -10.59 -0.18 0.21
CA GLU A 43 -11.09 -1.49 -0.14
C GLU A 43 -12.46 -1.80 0.48
N GLY A 44 -12.68 -1.36 1.72
CA GLY A 44 -14.00 -1.47 2.36
C GLY A 44 -14.98 -0.44 1.80
N GLY A 45 -14.50 0.77 1.49
CA GLY A 45 -15.31 1.86 0.95
C GLY A 45 -15.78 1.65 -0.50
N CYS A 46 -15.01 0.91 -1.32
CA CYS A 46 -15.36 0.56 -2.69
C CYS A 46 -15.86 -0.89 -2.86
N GLY A 47 -15.97 -1.66 -1.78
CA GLY A 47 -16.46 -3.04 -1.82
C GLY A 47 -15.49 -4.06 -2.42
N THR A 48 -14.19 -3.74 -2.52
CA THR A 48 -13.17 -4.64 -3.08
C THR A 48 -12.43 -5.45 -2.01
N SER A 49 -12.88 -5.43 -0.76
CA SER A 49 -12.29 -6.23 0.33
C SER A 49 -12.30 -7.74 0.07
N ASN A 50 -13.12 -8.21 -0.88
CA ASN A 50 -13.21 -9.62 -1.27
C ASN A 50 -12.22 -10.03 -2.37
N LEU A 51 -11.51 -9.08 -3.00
CA LEU A 51 -10.56 -9.40 -4.09
C LEU A 51 -9.50 -10.43 -3.70
N PRO A 52 -8.86 -10.36 -2.51
CA PRO A 52 -7.86 -11.37 -2.12
C PRO A 52 -8.42 -12.80 -2.18
N LYS A 53 -9.67 -13.00 -1.74
CA LYS A 53 -10.34 -14.29 -1.76
C LYS A 53 -10.59 -14.79 -3.20
N ILE A 54 -10.98 -13.89 -4.10
CA ILE A 54 -11.18 -14.23 -5.51
C ILE A 54 -9.87 -14.73 -6.12
N PHE A 55 -8.75 -14.05 -5.87
CA PHE A 55 -7.44 -14.50 -6.34
C PHE A 55 -6.99 -15.81 -5.67
N GLU A 56 -7.32 -16.01 -4.39
CA GLU A 56 -7.08 -17.27 -3.69
C GLU A 56 -7.79 -18.46 -4.34
N ASP A 57 -9.03 -18.24 -4.77
CA ASP A 57 -9.87 -19.23 -5.43
C ASP A 57 -9.47 -19.45 -6.90
N ASP A 58 -9.01 -18.43 -7.62
CA ASP A 58 -8.73 -18.55 -9.06
C ASP A 58 -7.32 -19.08 -9.37
N ILE A 59 -6.31 -18.72 -8.57
CA ILE A 59 -4.90 -18.96 -8.91
C ILE A 59 -4.39 -20.25 -8.24
N LYS A 60 -4.46 -21.39 -8.93
CA LYS A 60 -4.11 -22.69 -8.33
C LYS A 60 -2.62 -23.02 -8.32
N ASP A 61 -1.86 -22.46 -9.24
CA ASP A 61 -0.43 -22.68 -9.45
C ASP A 61 0.46 -21.71 -8.64
N PHE A 62 -0.10 -21.04 -7.62
CA PHE A 62 0.59 -20.02 -6.85
C PHE A 62 1.96 -20.45 -6.32
N LYS A 63 2.06 -21.65 -5.75
CA LYS A 63 3.31 -22.15 -5.15
C LYS A 63 4.42 -22.30 -6.19
N GLU A 64 4.09 -22.91 -7.33
CA GLU A 64 5.04 -23.13 -8.42
C GLU A 64 5.49 -21.80 -9.02
N LEU A 65 4.56 -20.90 -9.34
CA LEU A 65 4.88 -19.59 -9.91
C LEU A 65 5.67 -18.71 -8.94
N ARG A 66 5.36 -18.75 -7.65
CA ARG A 66 6.11 -18.05 -6.61
C ARG A 66 7.55 -18.53 -6.52
N GLU A 67 7.77 -19.84 -6.55
CA GLU A 67 9.12 -20.42 -6.54
C GLU A 67 9.88 -20.07 -7.83
N ARG A 68 9.20 -20.15 -8.98
CA ARG A 68 9.75 -19.77 -10.28
C ARG A 68 10.21 -18.32 -10.31
N TYR A 69 9.37 -17.37 -9.94
CA TYR A 69 9.72 -15.94 -9.96
C TYR A 69 10.73 -15.54 -8.88
N LEU A 70 10.82 -16.29 -7.77
CA LEU A 70 11.92 -16.13 -6.83
C LEU A 70 13.26 -16.53 -7.46
N LEU A 71 13.29 -17.62 -8.23
CA LEU A 71 14.51 -18.12 -8.87
C LEU A 71 14.90 -17.30 -10.12
N GLU A 72 13.96 -17.04 -11.01
CA GLU A 72 14.20 -16.36 -12.29
C GLU A 72 14.39 -14.86 -12.10
N ASP A 73 13.53 -14.22 -11.30
CA ASP A 73 13.46 -12.76 -11.22
C ASP A 73 13.98 -12.21 -9.88
N GLY A 74 14.27 -13.08 -8.90
CA GLY A 74 14.63 -12.66 -7.53
C GLY A 74 13.47 -12.03 -6.75
N VAL A 75 12.23 -12.11 -7.26
CA VAL A 75 11.07 -11.45 -6.66
C VAL A 75 10.35 -12.38 -5.70
N ARG A 76 10.27 -11.98 -4.43
CA ARG A 76 9.51 -12.68 -3.40
C ARG A 76 8.03 -12.27 -3.44
N ILE A 77 7.23 -13.05 -4.16
CA ILE A 77 5.77 -12.93 -4.16
C ILE A 77 5.18 -13.40 -2.82
N ARG A 78 4.25 -12.62 -2.26
CA ARG A 78 3.68 -12.82 -0.91
C ARG A 78 2.22 -13.28 -0.89
N SER A 79 1.47 -13.05 -1.97
CA SER A 79 0.06 -13.46 -2.10
C SER A 79 -0.31 -13.71 -3.56
N GLN A 80 -1.42 -14.40 -3.80
CA GLN A 80 -1.98 -14.63 -5.13
C GLN A 80 -2.40 -13.32 -5.83
N GLU A 81 -2.94 -12.38 -5.06
CA GLU A 81 -3.21 -11.02 -5.56
C GLU A 81 -1.91 -10.33 -6.04
N GLN A 82 -0.84 -10.40 -5.25
CA GLN A 82 0.45 -9.84 -5.69
C GLN A 82 0.99 -10.57 -6.93
N LEU A 83 0.82 -11.90 -7.01
CA LEU A 83 1.22 -12.68 -8.18
C LEU A 83 0.54 -12.17 -9.45
N PHE A 84 -0.79 -11.97 -9.39
CA PHE A 84 -1.57 -11.47 -10.51
C PHE A 84 -1.06 -10.11 -10.99
N TYR A 85 -0.87 -9.16 -10.07
CA TYR A 85 -0.34 -7.83 -10.41
C TYR A 85 1.10 -7.91 -10.93
N TYR A 86 1.92 -8.79 -10.36
CA TYR A 86 3.30 -8.98 -10.78
C TYR A 86 3.40 -9.54 -12.20
N GLN A 87 2.55 -10.48 -12.59
CA GLN A 87 2.54 -11.03 -13.95
C GLN A 87 2.21 -9.96 -15.00
N ILE A 88 1.27 -9.07 -14.69
CA ILE A 88 0.95 -7.90 -15.54
C ILE A 88 2.13 -6.95 -15.60
N TYR A 89 2.74 -6.63 -14.44
CA TYR A 89 3.92 -5.78 -14.41
C TYR A 89 5.07 -6.37 -15.23
N ARG A 90 5.37 -7.65 -15.03
CA ARG A 90 6.46 -8.38 -15.69
C ARG A 90 6.28 -8.44 -17.20
N SER A 91 5.04 -8.59 -17.69
CA SER A 91 4.78 -8.62 -19.13
C SER A 91 4.97 -7.25 -19.79
N LEU A 92 4.74 -6.16 -19.06
CA LEU A 92 4.86 -4.79 -19.56
C LEU A 92 6.28 -4.22 -19.43
N PHE A 93 6.96 -4.53 -18.33
CA PHE A 93 8.21 -3.86 -17.94
C PHE A 93 9.39 -4.81 -17.75
N GLY A 94 9.16 -6.13 -17.80
CA GLY A 94 10.15 -7.13 -17.40
C GLY A 94 10.31 -7.23 -15.87
N PRO A 95 11.18 -8.13 -15.40
CA PRO A 95 11.45 -8.28 -13.98
C PRO A 95 12.20 -7.06 -13.42
N PRO A 96 11.84 -6.59 -12.20
CA PRO A 96 12.60 -5.55 -11.53
C PRO A 96 14.00 -6.05 -11.18
N HIS A 97 15.00 -5.18 -11.34
CA HIS A 97 16.39 -5.50 -11.05
C HIS A 97 17.12 -4.24 -10.59
N PRO A 98 18.27 -4.38 -9.92
CA PRO A 98 19.10 -3.23 -9.60
C PRO A 98 19.66 -2.59 -10.88
N ASP A 99 19.48 -1.29 -11.03
CA ASP A 99 20.01 -0.47 -12.12
C ASP A 99 21.17 0.45 -11.66
N GLY A 100 21.49 0.43 -10.37
CA GLY A 100 22.57 1.23 -9.78
C GLY A 100 22.19 2.70 -9.53
N SER A 101 20.92 3.09 -9.71
CA SER A 101 20.45 4.45 -9.48
C SER A 101 20.53 4.90 -8.01
N THR A 102 20.58 3.96 -7.06
CA THR A 102 20.71 4.19 -5.61
C THR A 102 21.56 3.09 -4.95
N GLY A 103 22.05 3.32 -3.73
CA GLY A 103 22.81 2.31 -2.98
C GLY A 103 21.91 1.29 -2.27
N LYS A 104 20.71 1.70 -1.87
CA LYS A 104 19.73 0.83 -1.20
C LYS A 104 18.89 0.03 -2.19
N ILE A 105 18.78 -1.28 -1.94
CA ILE A 105 18.04 -2.23 -2.77
C ILE A 105 16.92 -2.86 -1.95
N CYS A 106 15.72 -2.95 -2.54
CA CYS A 106 14.60 -3.63 -1.91
C CYS A 106 14.88 -5.13 -1.72
N PRO A 107 14.77 -5.70 -0.51
CA PRO A 107 15.09 -7.11 -0.26
C PRO A 107 14.05 -8.08 -0.83
N LEU A 108 12.90 -7.59 -1.31
CA LEU A 108 11.82 -8.44 -1.84
C LEU A 108 11.70 -8.43 -3.36
N CYS A 109 12.11 -7.36 -4.04
CA CYS A 109 12.00 -7.26 -5.50
C CYS A 109 13.25 -6.73 -6.19
N HIS A 110 14.33 -6.51 -5.42
CA HIS A 110 15.62 -6.02 -5.91
C HIS A 110 15.60 -4.71 -6.70
N SER A 111 14.49 -3.96 -6.69
CA SER A 111 14.48 -2.60 -7.22
C SER A 111 15.33 -1.67 -6.35
N ASN A 112 16.00 -0.74 -7.01
CA ASN A 112 16.59 0.43 -6.38
C ASN A 112 15.54 1.26 -5.62
N VAL A 113 15.87 1.68 -4.41
CA VAL A 113 15.01 2.53 -3.58
C VAL A 113 15.82 3.69 -2.99
N PRO A 114 15.21 4.85 -2.72
CA PRO A 114 15.89 5.94 -2.02
C PRO A 114 16.50 5.47 -0.68
N GLU A 115 17.65 6.02 -0.29
CA GLU A 115 18.35 5.66 0.95
C GLU A 115 17.48 5.82 2.20
N ASP A 116 16.64 6.86 2.21
CA ASP A 116 15.72 7.19 3.31
C ASP A 116 14.35 6.48 3.18
N ALA A 117 14.17 5.63 2.17
CA ALA A 117 12.91 4.94 1.95
C ALA A 117 12.65 3.91 3.06
N THR A 118 11.49 3.99 3.69
CA THR A 118 11.02 3.01 4.67
C THR A 118 10.18 1.90 4.03
N HIS A 119 9.70 2.11 2.80
CA HIS A 119 8.94 1.15 2.01
C HIS A 119 9.38 1.16 0.55
N CYS A 120 9.19 0.04 -0.14
CA CYS A 120 9.46 -0.07 -1.57
C CYS A 120 8.28 0.48 -2.37
N LYS A 121 8.52 1.44 -3.26
CA LYS A 121 7.49 1.99 -4.17
C LYS A 121 7.10 1.03 -5.31
N VAL A 122 7.92 0.01 -5.57
CA VAL A 122 7.67 -0.97 -6.64
C VAL A 122 6.79 -2.12 -6.12
N CYS A 123 7.22 -2.80 -5.06
CA CYS A 123 6.51 -4.00 -4.57
C CYS A 123 5.74 -3.80 -3.25
N GLY A 124 5.83 -2.62 -2.62
CA GLY A 124 5.18 -2.37 -1.33
C GLY A 124 5.78 -3.13 -0.15
N ALA A 125 7.05 -3.53 -0.21
CA ALA A 125 7.77 -4.06 0.95
C ALA A 125 7.86 -2.99 2.05
N TYR A 126 7.53 -3.33 3.29
CA TYR A 126 7.67 -2.47 4.47
C TYR A 126 7.82 -3.35 5.72
N PRO A 127 8.75 -3.02 6.64
CA PRO A 127 9.81 -2.02 6.49
C PRO A 127 10.92 -2.50 5.54
N ILE A 128 11.67 -1.57 4.93
CA ILE A 128 12.92 -1.82 4.19
C ILE A 128 14.01 -0.84 4.56
#